data_AF-A0A520B402-F1
#
_entry.id   AF-A0A520B402-F1
#
_cell.length_a   1.000
_cell.length_b   1.000
_cell.length_c   1.000
_cell.angle_alpha   90.00
_cell.angle_beta   90.00
_cell.angle_gamma   90.00
#
_symmetry.space_group_name_H-M   'P 1'
#
loop_
_entity.id
_entity.type
_entity.pdbx_description
1 polymer ?
#
loop_
_entity_poly.entity_id
_entity_poly.type
_entity_poly.pdbx_seq_one_letter_code
_entity_poly.pdbx_strand_id
1 'polypeptide(L)'
;MRLAGAVRSGRLIAMEDARSFAIAAHAGQLYGGKPYETHLAAVVQVLDDFGFGEGYRQAAWLHDVVEDTPIELAEIRSRFGDAVAAMVDAVSGIGPTREVRNARIYGGLKACPA
;
A
#
# COMPACT_ATOMS: atom_id res chain seq x y z
N MET A 1 0.56 -37.43 -23.99
CA MET A 1 0.33 -37.28 -22.53
C MET A 1 0.91 -35.93 -22.10
N ARG A 2 0.12 -34.84 -22.17
CA ARG A 2 0.55 -33.50 -21.74
C ARG A 2 0.13 -33.32 -20.28
N LEU A 3 1.10 -33.11 -19.40
CA LEU A 3 0.85 -32.67 -18.03
C LEU A 3 0.32 -31.24 -18.10
N ALA A 4 -1.00 -31.09 -17.95
CA ALA A 4 -1.60 -29.81 -17.61
C ALA A 4 -1.16 -29.46 -16.19
N GLY A 5 -0.09 -28.68 -16.08
CA GLY A 5 0.26 -28.03 -14.83
C GLY A 5 -0.88 -27.07 -14.47
N ALA A 6 -1.61 -27.39 -13.40
CA ALA A 6 -2.59 -26.50 -12.83
C ALA A 6 -1.89 -25.24 -12.34
N VAL A 7 -1.91 -24.18 -13.15
CA VAL A 7 -1.65 -22.82 -12.65
C VAL A 7 -2.74 -22.56 -11.63
N ARG A 8 -2.38 -22.46 -10.35
CA ARG A 8 -3.30 -21.99 -9.31
C ARG A 8 -3.79 -20.62 -9.78
N SER A 9 -5.07 -20.55 -10.16
CA SER A 9 -5.76 -19.32 -10.52
C SER A 9 -5.89 -18.46 -9.26
N GLY A 10 -4.79 -17.87 -8.80
CA GLY A 10 -4.80 -16.77 -7.85
C GLY A 10 -5.42 -15.58 -8.57
N ARG A 11 -6.45 -14.98 -7.99
CA ARG A 11 -7.04 -13.74 -8.49
C ARG A 11 -5.88 -12.74 -8.66
N LEU A 12 -5.67 -12.26 -9.89
CA LEU A 12 -4.85 -11.06 -10.11
C LEU A 12 -5.57 -9.94 -9.36
N ILE A 13 -4.94 -9.43 -8.31
CA ILE A 13 -5.51 -8.35 -7.51
C ILE A 13 -5.29 -7.10 -8.34
N ALA A 14 -6.38 -6.46 -8.76
CA ALA A 14 -6.28 -5.35 -9.68
C ALA A 14 -5.81 -4.11 -8.93
N MET A 15 -5.01 -3.26 -9.57
CA MET A 15 -4.69 -1.93 -9.08
C MET A 15 -5.94 -1.13 -8.63
N GLU A 16 -7.05 -1.29 -9.36
CA GLU A 16 -8.32 -0.62 -9.03
C GLU A 16 -8.90 -1.06 -7.68
N ASP A 17 -8.63 -2.30 -7.24
CA ASP A 17 -9.07 -2.80 -5.93
C ASP A 17 -8.35 -2.04 -4.80
N ALA A 18 -7.04 -1.84 -4.94
CA ALA A 18 -6.23 -1.07 -3.97
C ALA A 18 -6.66 0.40 -3.94
N ARG A 19 -6.87 1.01 -5.12
CA ARG A 19 -7.37 2.37 -5.25
C ARG A 19 -8.73 2.55 -4.56
N SER A 20 -9.71 1.73 -4.93
CA SER A 20 -11.08 1.80 -4.38
C SER A 20 -11.08 1.60 -2.87
N PHE A 21 -10.29 0.65 -2.37
CA PHE A 21 -10.18 0.39 -0.94
C PHE A 21 -9.58 1.58 -0.19
N ALA A 22 -8.49 2.16 -0.69
CA ALA A 22 -7.86 3.32 -0.06
C ALA A 22 -8.77 4.55 -0.05
N ILE A 23 -9.46 4.85 -1.15
CA ILE A 23 -10.43 5.96 -1.23
C ILE A 23 -11.54 5.78 -0.19
N ALA A 24 -12.05 4.55 -0.03
CA ALA A 24 -13.07 4.25 0.97
C ALA A 24 -12.53 4.37 2.41
N ALA A 25 -11.30 3.91 2.66
CA ALA A 25 -10.65 3.98 3.97
C ALA A 25 -10.44 5.42 4.42
N HIS A 26 -10.04 6.30 3.50
CA HIS A 26 -9.80 7.73 3.74
C HIS A 26 -11.04 8.60 3.46
N ALA A 27 -12.24 8.03 3.46
CA ALA A 27 -13.47 8.77 3.17
C ALA A 27 -13.66 9.95 4.14
N GLY A 28 -13.79 11.16 3.58
CA GLY A 28 -13.94 12.39 4.35
C GLY A 28 -12.62 13.03 4.82
N GLN A 29 -11.49 12.36 4.67
CA GLN A 29 -10.17 12.96 4.93
C GLN A 29 -9.78 13.91 3.80
N LEU A 30 -9.11 15.01 4.15
CA LEU A 30 -8.66 16.03 3.21
C LEU A 30 -7.15 16.19 3.26
N TYR A 31 -6.55 16.45 2.10
CA TYR A 31 -5.16 16.86 1.95
C TYR A 31 -5.11 18.21 1.24
N GLY A 32 -4.68 19.26 1.96
CA GLY A 32 -4.63 20.63 1.42
C GLY A 32 -5.99 21.14 0.90
N GLY A 33 -7.10 20.71 1.52
CA GLY A 33 -8.46 21.09 1.13
C GLY A 33 -9.07 20.27 -0.01
N LYS A 34 -8.36 19.27 -0.54
CA LYS A 34 -8.86 18.32 -1.56
C LYS A 34 -9.09 16.95 -0.95
N PRO A 35 -9.91 16.07 -1.56
CA PRO A 35 -10.05 14.68 -1.12
C PRO A 35 -8.68 13.99 -1.01
N TYR A 36 -8.49 13.17 0.03
CA TYR A 36 -7.22 12.49 0.31
C TYR A 36 -6.71 11.65 -0.86
N GLU A 37 -7.62 11.15 -1.72
CA GLU A 37 -7.30 10.52 -3.01
C GLU A 37 -6.27 11.32 -3.82
N THR A 38 -6.31 12.65 -3.78
CA THR A 38 -5.37 13.52 -4.52
C THR A 38 -3.92 13.27 -4.11
N HIS A 39 -3.67 13.06 -2.82
CA HIS A 39 -2.33 12.74 -2.30
C HIS A 39 -1.90 11.34 -2.74
N LEU A 40 -2.77 10.35 -2.57
CA LEU A 40 -2.48 8.96 -2.96
C LEU A 40 -2.17 8.84 -4.45
N ALA A 41 -2.98 9.48 -5.30
CA ALA A 41 -2.77 9.52 -6.75
C ALA A 41 -1.43 10.16 -7.13
N ALA A 42 -1.01 11.22 -6.43
CA ALA A 42 0.27 11.87 -6.68
C ALA A 42 1.47 10.95 -6.37
N VAL A 43 1.40 10.16 -5.28
CA VAL A 43 2.44 9.18 -4.95
C VAL A 43 2.53 8.06 -6.00
N VAL A 44 1.38 7.57 -6.48
CA VAL A 44 1.33 6.57 -7.55
C VAL A 44 1.91 7.12 -8.85
N GLN A 45 1.60 8.38 -9.19
CA GLN A 45 2.18 9.02 -10.38
C GLN A 45 3.72 9.10 -10.30
N VAL A 46 4.28 9.39 -9.13
CA VAL A 46 5.74 9.36 -8.96
C VAL A 46 6.31 7.98 -9.27
N LEU A 47 5.68 6.91 -8.79
CA LEU A 47 6.13 5.54 -9.10
C LEU A 47 6.02 5.21 -10.59
N ASP A 48 4.98 5.72 -11.26
CA ASP A 48 4.80 5.56 -12.71
C ASP A 48 5.90 6.26 -13.50
N ASP A 49 6.29 7.48 -13.08
CA ASP A 49 7.37 8.25 -13.71
C ASP A 49 8.73 7.54 -13.64
N PHE A 50 8.93 6.68 -12.63
CA PHE A 50 10.13 5.84 -12.48
C PHE A 50 9.96 4.39 -12.97
N GLY A 51 8.80 4.02 -13.50
CA GLY A 51 8.56 2.71 -14.10
C GLY A 51 8.41 1.55 -13.11
N PHE A 52 8.00 1.81 -11.86
CA PHE A 52 7.81 0.76 -10.86
C PHE A 52 6.62 -0.18 -11.17
N GLY A 53 6.72 -1.43 -10.73
CA GLY A 53 5.72 -2.47 -11.01
C GLY A 53 4.38 -2.30 -10.26
N GLU A 54 3.41 -3.15 -10.60
CA GLU A 54 2.05 -3.12 -10.03
C GLU A 54 2.02 -3.22 -8.50
N GLY A 55 2.86 -4.09 -7.90
CA GLY A 55 2.91 -4.25 -6.45
C GLY A 55 3.29 -2.96 -5.71
N TYR A 56 4.24 -2.18 -6.26
CA TYR A 56 4.62 -0.89 -5.68
C TYR A 56 3.49 0.14 -5.82
N ARG A 57 2.78 0.16 -6.96
CA ARG A 57 1.61 1.03 -7.15
C ARG A 57 0.48 0.69 -6.18
N GLN A 58 0.23 -0.60 -5.95
CA GLN A 58 -0.72 -1.05 -4.93
C GLN A 58 -0.31 -0.58 -3.54
N ALA A 59 0.96 -0.75 -3.17
CA ALA A 59 1.47 -0.25 -1.89
C ALA A 59 1.37 1.27 -1.77
N ALA A 60 1.62 2.03 -2.83
CA ALA A 60 1.47 3.49 -2.83
C ALA A 60 0.02 3.94 -2.60
N TRP A 61 -0.96 3.27 -3.20
CA TRP A 61 -2.37 3.54 -2.87
C TRP A 61 -2.69 3.28 -1.39
N LEU A 62 -2.02 2.29 -0.78
CA LEU A 62 -2.34 1.80 0.56
C LEU A 62 -1.44 2.37 1.67
N HIS A 63 -0.42 3.16 1.35
CA HIS A 63 0.70 3.44 2.25
C HIS A 63 0.29 4.11 3.57
N ASP A 64 -0.71 5.00 3.53
CA ASP A 64 -1.22 5.71 4.71
C ASP A 64 -2.41 5.01 5.38
N VAL A 65 -2.95 3.93 4.79
CA VAL A 65 -4.19 3.31 5.29
C VAL A 65 -4.01 2.81 6.72
N VAL A 66 -2.86 2.19 7.03
CA VAL A 66 -2.59 1.67 8.38
C VAL A 66 -2.19 2.78 9.36
N GLU A 67 -1.63 3.89 8.87
CA GLU A 67 -1.20 5.02 9.72
C GLU A 67 -2.39 5.93 10.11
N ASP A 68 -3.31 6.17 9.17
CA ASP A 68 -4.32 7.22 9.30
C ASP A 68 -5.76 6.69 9.48
N THR A 69 -5.96 5.37 9.39
CA THR A 69 -7.31 4.78 9.48
C THR A 69 -7.34 3.61 10.48
N PRO A 70 -8.53 3.14 10.92
CA PRO A 70 -8.64 1.98 11.80
C PRO A 70 -8.28 0.62 11.14
N ILE A 71 -7.84 0.61 9.88
CA ILE A 71 -7.57 -0.60 9.13
C ILE A 71 -6.22 -1.17 9.54
N GLU A 72 -6.22 -2.44 9.91
CA GLU A 72 -5.03 -3.15 10.39
C GLU A 72 -4.24 -3.78 9.23
N LEU A 73 -2.93 -3.93 9.43
CA LEU A 73 -2.04 -4.58 8.45
C LEU A 73 -2.48 -6.01 8.08
N ALA A 74 -3.12 -6.72 9.01
CA ALA A 74 -3.66 -8.06 8.76
C ALA A 74 -4.74 -8.06 7.67
N GLU A 75 -5.54 -6.99 7.59
CA GLU A 75 -6.54 -6.83 6.53
C GLU A 75 -5.88 -6.55 5.17
N ILE A 76 -4.85 -5.70 5.15
CA ILE A 76 -4.04 -5.47 3.94
C ILE A 76 -3.45 -6.78 3.42
N ARG A 77 -2.86 -7.59 4.31
CA ARG A 77 -2.27 -8.89 3.97
C ARG A 77 -3.30 -9.86 3.40
N SER A 78 -4.47 -9.95 4.03
CA SER A 78 -5.57 -10.82 3.57
C SER A 78 -6.09 -10.43 2.18
N ARG A 79 -6.18 -9.12 1.91
CA ARG A 79 -6.76 -8.59 0.66
C ARG A 79 -5.77 -8.48 -0.49
N PHE A 80 -4.53 -8.08 -0.22
CA PHE A 80 -3.51 -7.68 -1.21
C PHE A 80 -2.26 -8.57 -1.24
N GLY A 81 -2.15 -9.52 -0.30
CA GLY A 81 -1.05 -10.46 -0.21
C GLY A 81 0.16 -9.95 0.58
N ASP A 82 1.08 -10.88 0.87
CA ASP A 82 2.20 -10.66 1.79
C ASP A 82 3.18 -9.60 1.30
N ALA A 83 3.45 -9.53 -0.01
CA ALA A 83 4.40 -8.58 -0.59
C ALA A 83 3.92 -7.13 -0.44
N VAL A 84 2.66 -6.87 -0.77
CA VAL A 84 2.05 -5.52 -0.62
C VAL A 84 1.97 -5.13 0.85
N ALA A 85 1.54 -6.06 1.72
CA ALA A 85 1.52 -5.80 3.15
C ALA A 85 2.92 -5.50 3.72
N ALA A 86 3.96 -6.21 3.27
CA ALA A 86 5.32 -5.93 3.70
C ALA A 86 5.78 -4.52 3.29
N MET A 87 5.47 -4.08 2.07
CA MET A 87 5.77 -2.72 1.61
C MET A 87 5.01 -1.66 2.41
N VAL A 88 3.72 -1.86 2.68
CA VAL A 88 2.90 -0.94 3.49
C VAL A 88 3.44 -0.83 4.91
N ASP A 89 3.76 -1.94 5.58
CA ASP A 89 4.32 -1.92 6.93
C ASP A 89 5.69 -1.21 6.96
N ALA A 90 6.52 -1.42 5.94
CA ALA A 90 7.84 -0.80 5.85
C ALA A 90 7.78 0.73 5.82
N VAL A 91 6.69 1.31 5.31
CA VAL A 91 6.48 2.76 5.21
C VAL A 91 5.46 3.31 6.22
N SER A 92 4.89 2.47 7.08
CA SER A 92 3.95 2.89 8.12
C SER A 92 4.67 3.27 9.41
N GLY A 93 4.49 4.51 9.88
CA GLY A 93 5.02 4.99 11.15
C GLY A 93 3.93 5.14 12.20
N ILE A 94 4.11 4.62 13.41
CA ILE A 94 3.18 4.89 14.53
C ILE A 94 3.96 5.52 15.67
N GLY A 95 3.53 6.69 16.13
CA GLY A 95 4.20 7.39 17.22
C GLY A 95 3.73 8.83 17.42
N PRO A 96 3.97 9.38 18.62
CA PRO A 96 3.49 10.70 19.01
C PRO A 96 4.22 11.84 18.29
N THR A 97 5.41 11.58 17.73
CA THR A 97 6.19 12.58 17.00
C THR A 97 6.62 12.07 15.63
N ARG A 98 6.94 13.00 14.73
CA ARG A 98 7.48 12.69 13.42
C ARG A 98 8.81 11.94 13.51
N GLU A 99 9.66 12.27 14.49
CA GLU A 99 10.92 11.55 14.71
C GLU A 99 10.66 10.08 15.07
N VAL A 100 9.68 9.81 15.96
CA VAL A 100 9.33 8.44 16.35
C VAL A 100 8.78 7.65 15.16
N ARG A 101 7.88 8.26 14.37
CA ARG A 101 7.33 7.61 13.17
C ARG A 101 8.41 7.31 12.14
N ASN A 102 9.27 8.29 11.85
CA ASN A 102 10.36 8.13 10.88
C ASN A 102 11.37 7.08 11.31
N ALA A 103 11.67 6.95 12.61
CA ALA A 103 12.58 5.92 13.11
C ALA A 103 12.07 4.50 12.77
N ARG A 104 10.76 4.27 12.90
CA ARG A 104 10.12 3.02 12.48
C ARG A 104 10.22 2.81 10.97
N ILE A 105 9.86 3.83 10.19
CA ILE A 105 9.87 3.77 8.72
C ILE A 105 11.27 3.43 8.19
N TYR A 106 12.31 4.13 8.66
CA TYR A 106 13.68 3.85 8.22
C TYR A 106 14.18 2.47 8.63
N GLY A 107 13.70 1.94 9.76
CA GLY A 107 13.94 0.55 10.14
C GLY A 107 13.25 -0.43 9.21
N GLY A 108 11.97 -0.19 8.92
CA GLY A 108 11.13 -1.01 8.03
C GLY A 108 11.69 -1.09 6.61
N LEU A 109 12.04 0.05 6.01
CA LEU A 109 12.64 0.11 4.67
C LEU A 109 13.94 -0.69 4.54
N LYS A 110 14.76 -0.74 5.59
CA LYS A 110 15.99 -1.56 5.59
C LYS A 110 15.71 -3.06 5.68
N ALA A 111 14.59 -3.44 6.29
CA ALA A 111 14.20 -4.82 6.50
C ALA A 111 13.29 -5.36 5.38
N CYS A 112 12.66 -4.48 4.59
CA CYS A 112 11.81 -4.87 3.48
C CYS A 112 12.64 -5.56 2.38
N PRO A 113 12.31 -6.80 1.99
CA PRO A 113 12.96 -7.42 0.85
C PRO A 113 12.59 -6.63 -0.42
N ALA A 114 13.61 -6.17 -1.14
CA ALA A 114 13.46 -5.46 -2.42
C ALA A 114 12.87 -6.37 -3.51
#